data_AF-A0A8D7BCV4-F1
#
_entry.id   AF-A0A8D7BCV4-F1
#
_cell.length_a   1.000
_cell.length_b   1.000
_cell.length_c   1.000
_cell.angle_alpha   90.00
_cell.angle_beta   90.00
_cell.angle_gamma   90.00
#
_symmetry.space_group_name_H-M   'P 1'
#
loop_
_entity.id
_entity.type
_entity.pdbx_description
1 polymer ?
#
loop_
_entity_poly.entity_id
_entity_poly.type
_entity_poly.pdbx_seq_one_letter_code
_entity_poly.pdbx_strand_id
1 'polypeptide(L)'
;MGRQQRQAHHRFLRHSSDLRRQQPRRGGRRRGGLLWSSNLSGLGAPGSDAAAVLLDSGNLVLRADSNRILWQSFDHPTDTVLPGMKIQYNCSSHSTIYITSWKDADDPSPGDYSLGVDPSTCLQCLIWWKSKPYWRSQV
;
A
#
# COMPACT_ATOMS: atom_id res chain seq x y z
N MET A 1 -14.39 -12.11 -25.83
CA MET A 1 -13.80 -10.75 -25.73
C MET A 1 -14.90 -9.76 -25.38
N GLY A 2 -14.68 -8.96 -24.34
CA GLY A 2 -15.43 -7.73 -24.09
C GLY A 2 -16.71 -7.87 -23.27
N ARG A 3 -16.61 -7.91 -21.94
CA ARG A 3 -17.56 -7.32 -20.96
C ARG A 3 -16.91 -7.16 -19.59
N GLN A 4 -15.85 -6.35 -19.46
CA GLN A 4 -15.38 -5.94 -18.14
C GLN A 4 -14.61 -4.61 -18.17
N GLN A 5 -15.11 -3.67 -18.96
CA GLN A 5 -14.50 -2.36 -19.11
C GLN A 5 -15.58 -1.30 -19.10
N ARG A 6 -16.16 -1.12 -17.92
CA ARG A 6 -17.04 0.01 -17.53
C ARG A 6 -17.37 -0.17 -16.07
N GLN A 7 -16.44 0.22 -15.20
CA GLN A 7 -16.68 0.71 -13.83
C GLN A 7 -15.33 1.03 -13.16
N ALA A 8 -14.56 1.94 -13.76
CA ALA A 8 -13.36 2.51 -13.13
C ALA A 8 -13.59 3.99 -12.76
N HIS A 9 -14.82 4.39 -12.45
CA HIS A 9 -15.18 5.80 -12.25
C HIS A 9 -15.70 6.18 -10.86
N HIS A 10 -15.89 5.25 -9.94
CA HIS A 10 -16.26 5.61 -8.57
C HIS A 10 -15.79 4.55 -7.59
N ARG A 11 -14.69 4.80 -6.89
CA ARG A 11 -14.42 4.38 -5.50
C ARG A 11 -12.99 4.79 -5.15
N PHE A 12 -12.80 6.10 -5.08
CA PHE A 12 -11.61 6.73 -4.52
C PHE A 12 -11.80 6.86 -3.00
N LEU A 13 -10.76 6.47 -2.25
CA LEU A 13 -10.57 6.58 -0.80
C LEU A 13 -11.47 5.72 0.09
N ARG A 14 -11.11 4.43 0.24
CA ARG A 14 -11.36 3.70 1.50
C ARG A 14 -10.23 2.71 1.80
N HIS A 15 -9.40 3.12 2.76
CA HIS A 15 -8.65 2.29 3.72
C HIS A 15 -7.35 1.63 3.22
N SER A 16 -6.23 2.27 3.58
CA SER A 16 -4.87 1.72 3.58
C SER A 16 -4.80 0.53 4.54
N SER A 17 -4.40 -0.63 4.02
CA SER A 17 -4.29 -1.89 4.75
C SER A 17 -2.99 -1.97 5.54
N ASP A 18 -3.01 -1.48 6.78
CA ASP A 18 -2.17 -2.00 7.86
C ASP A 18 -3.12 -2.71 8.84
N LEU A 19 -3.47 -3.94 8.48
CA LEU A 19 -4.48 -4.73 9.19
C LEU A 19 -3.79 -5.84 10.00
N ARG A 20 -3.20 -5.48 11.14
CA ARG A 20 -2.94 -6.46 12.22
C ARG A 20 -4.00 -6.26 13.31
N ARG A 21 -5.12 -6.96 13.19
CA ARG A 21 -6.16 -6.99 14.25
C ARG A 21 -5.63 -7.76 15.47
N GLN A 22 -5.51 -7.09 16.61
CA GLN A 22 -5.69 -7.75 17.91
C GLN A 22 -7.10 -7.42 18.42
N GLN A 23 -7.88 -8.44 18.79
CA GLN A 23 -9.21 -8.29 19.38
C GLN A 23 -9.11 -7.97 20.88
N PRO A 24 -9.90 -7.03 21.44
CA PRO A 24 -10.03 -6.89 22.89
C PRO A 24 -11.29 -7.61 23.42
N ARG A 25 -11.13 -8.32 24.54
CA ARG A 25 -12.23 -8.85 25.34
C ARG A 25 -12.95 -7.72 26.10
N ARG A 26 -14.24 -7.97 26.37
CA ARG A 26 -15.31 -7.06 26.81
C ARG A 26 -14.95 -6.10 27.95
N GLY A 27 -15.48 -4.86 27.82
CA GLY A 27 -16.00 -4.04 28.92
C GLY A 27 -15.13 -2.85 29.34
N GLY A 28 -15.49 -1.63 28.92
CA GLY A 28 -14.96 -0.39 29.51
C GLY A 28 -14.82 0.78 28.52
N ARG A 29 -15.61 1.84 28.74
CA ARG A 29 -15.49 3.24 28.26
C ARG A 29 -14.58 3.47 27.02
N ARG A 30 -15.20 3.56 25.83
CA ARG A 30 -14.51 3.79 24.53
C ARG A 30 -13.86 5.19 24.48
N ARG A 31 -12.63 5.32 25.00
CA ARG A 31 -11.69 6.28 24.42
C ARG A 31 -11.42 5.79 23.00
N GLY A 32 -11.47 6.68 22.00
CA GLY A 32 -11.17 6.31 20.61
C GLY A 32 -9.81 5.61 20.57
N GLY A 33 -9.81 4.30 20.28
CA GLY A 33 -8.58 3.53 20.18
C GLY A 33 -7.84 3.91 18.90
N LEU A 34 -6.53 4.15 18.99
CA LEU A 34 -5.68 4.30 17.82
C LEU A 34 -5.67 2.97 17.07
N LEU A 35 -6.26 2.94 15.87
CA LEU A 35 -6.31 1.75 15.02
C LEU A 35 -5.11 1.66 14.09
N TRP A 36 -4.58 2.82 13.67
CA TRP A 36 -3.47 2.94 12.75
C TRP A 36 -2.79 4.30 12.86
N SER A 37 -1.49 4.34 12.60
CA SER A 37 -0.69 5.56 12.46
C SER A 37 0.52 5.28 11.56
N SER A 38 0.96 6.27 10.79
CA SER A 38 2.24 6.23 10.09
C SER A 38 3.40 6.15 11.09
N ASN A 39 4.35 5.25 10.85
CA ASN A 39 5.56 5.17 11.67
C ASN A 39 6.60 6.20 11.18
N LEU A 40 6.90 7.20 12.01
CA LEU A 40 7.88 8.27 11.72
C LEU A 40 9.22 8.08 12.46
N SER A 41 9.52 6.85 12.89
CA SER A 41 10.76 6.56 13.63
C SER A 41 11.99 7.00 12.83
N GLY A 42 12.90 7.73 13.47
CA GLY A 42 14.14 8.22 12.85
C GLY A 42 14.01 9.49 12.00
N LEU A 43 12.80 10.02 11.81
CA LEU A 43 12.57 11.23 11.00
C LEU A 43 12.40 12.52 11.85
N GLY A 44 12.37 12.37 13.18
CA GLY A 44 12.07 13.44 14.13
C GLY A 44 10.57 13.71 14.26
N ALA A 45 10.17 14.35 15.35
CA ALA A 45 8.77 14.73 15.52
C ALA A 45 8.35 15.72 14.41
N PRO A 46 7.15 15.57 13.83
CA PRO A 46 6.60 16.61 12.98
C PRO A 46 6.56 17.93 13.76
N GLY A 47 7.05 19.01 13.13
CA GLY A 47 6.92 20.36 13.68
C GLY A 47 5.46 20.79 13.77
N SER A 48 5.22 21.98 14.33
CA SER A 48 3.86 22.53 14.45
C SER A 48 3.15 22.71 13.11
N ASP A 49 3.90 22.84 12.01
CA ASP A 49 3.37 23.14 10.69
C ASP A 49 3.30 21.90 9.79
N ALA A 50 3.38 20.70 10.38
CA ALA A 50 3.25 19.46 9.64
C ALA A 50 1.83 19.31 9.05
N ALA A 51 1.77 18.91 7.79
CA ALA A 51 0.51 18.82 7.05
C ALA A 51 0.43 17.53 6.23
N ALA A 52 -0.75 16.92 6.23
CA ALA A 52 -1.11 15.87 5.28
C ALA A 52 -1.67 16.53 4.01
N VAL A 53 -1.07 16.23 2.85
CA VAL A 53 -1.42 16.84 1.56
C VAL A 53 -1.64 15.74 0.55
N LEU A 54 -2.80 15.75 -0.11
CA LEU A 54 -3.06 14.91 -1.27
C LEU A 54 -2.61 15.66 -2.52
N LEU A 55 -1.61 15.13 -3.21
CA LEU A 55 -1.09 15.69 -4.46
C LEU A 55 -2.00 15.30 -5.64
N ASP A 56 -1.92 16.06 -6.74
CA ASP A 56 -2.67 15.79 -7.98
C ASP A 56 -2.33 14.43 -8.62
N SER A 57 -1.17 13.87 -8.29
CA SER A 57 -0.79 12.50 -8.67
C SER A 57 -1.57 11.41 -7.93
N GLY A 58 -2.32 11.77 -6.88
CA GLY A 58 -2.96 10.83 -5.95
C GLY A 58 -2.07 10.39 -4.79
N ASN A 59 -0.83 10.90 -4.69
CA ASN A 59 0.06 10.61 -3.57
C ASN A 59 -0.34 11.44 -2.34
N LEU A 60 -0.69 10.77 -1.24
CA LEU A 60 -0.90 11.41 0.05
C LEU A 60 0.43 11.51 0.78
N VAL A 61 0.91 12.72 1.02
CA VAL A 61 2.19 12.98 1.69
C VAL A 61 1.97 13.64 3.05
N LEU A 62 2.73 13.20 4.05
CA LEU A 62 2.92 13.96 5.28
C LEU A 62 4.21 14.76 5.14
N ARG A 63 4.12 16.08 5.17
CA ARG A 63 5.28 16.99 5.06
C ARG A 63 5.49 17.79 6.34
N ALA A 64 6.74 18.12 6.64
CA ALA A 64 7.14 19.06 7.70
C ALA A 64 7.47 20.44 7.12
N ASP A 65 7.74 21.39 8.03
CA ASP A 65 7.92 22.84 7.81
C ASP A 65 8.94 23.19 6.69
N SER A 66 9.92 22.33 6.44
CA SER A 66 10.91 22.47 5.36
C SER A 66 10.51 21.82 4.03
N ASN A 67 9.20 21.55 3.84
CA ASN A 67 8.65 20.72 2.77
C ASN A 67 9.28 19.32 2.67
N ARG A 68 9.92 18.87 3.76
CA ARG A 68 10.48 17.53 3.91
C ARG A 68 9.36 16.51 4.02
N ILE A 69 9.35 15.54 3.12
CA ILE A 69 8.39 14.41 3.17
C ILE A 69 8.81 13.49 4.31
N LEU A 70 7.92 13.31 5.28
CA LEU A 70 8.08 12.38 6.41
C LEU A 70 7.46 11.02 6.10
N TRP A 71 6.42 11.00 5.28
CA TRP A 71 5.71 9.78 4.88
C TRP A 71 4.97 10.03 3.57
N GLN A 72 4.80 9.00 2.74
CA GLN A 72 4.00 9.08 1.52
C GLN A 72 3.27 7.77 1.23
N SER A 73 2.06 7.85 0.71
CA SER A 73 1.24 6.66 0.43
C SER A 73 1.80 5.81 -0.72
N PHE A 74 2.56 6.42 -1.64
CA PHE A 74 3.17 5.69 -2.75
C PHE A 74 4.21 4.65 -2.32
N ASP A 75 4.77 4.76 -1.12
CA ASP A 75 5.69 3.77 -0.55
C ASP A 75 4.95 2.60 0.13
N HIS A 76 3.62 2.69 0.24
CA HIS A 76 2.74 1.71 0.88
C HIS A 76 1.59 1.33 -0.05
N PRO A 77 1.86 0.65 -1.17
CA PRO A 77 0.82 0.30 -2.12
C PRO A 77 -0.15 -0.75 -1.57
N THR A 78 -1.34 -0.77 -2.18
CA THR A 78 -2.39 -1.76 -1.92
C THR A 78 -2.57 -2.64 -3.15
N ASP A 79 -3.70 -2.54 -3.87
CA ASP A 79 -4.04 -3.35 -5.03
C ASP A 79 -3.84 -2.63 -6.38
N THR A 80 -3.52 -1.34 -6.33
CA THR A 80 -3.51 -0.46 -7.51
C THR A 80 -2.17 0.27 -7.65
N VAL A 81 -1.72 0.41 -8.91
CA VAL A 81 -0.55 1.22 -9.28
C VAL A 81 -1.03 2.47 -9.99
N LEU A 82 -0.71 3.64 -9.44
CA LEU A 82 -0.98 4.94 -10.03
C LEU A 82 0.25 5.46 -10.81
N PRO A 83 0.05 6.34 -11.80
CA PRO A 83 1.16 7.02 -12.47
C PRO A 83 2.10 7.71 -11.48
N GLY A 84 3.40 7.48 -11.62
CA GLY A 84 4.43 8.03 -10.73
C GLY A 84 4.76 7.16 -9.50
N MET A 85 3.98 6.11 -9.22
CA MET A 85 4.36 5.09 -8.23
C MET A 85 5.56 4.28 -8.74
N LYS A 86 6.45 3.90 -7.82
CA LYS A 86 7.59 3.03 -8.12
C LYS A 86 7.35 1.66 -7.52
N ILE A 87 7.24 0.63 -8.37
CA ILE A 87 7.32 -0.75 -7.91
C ILE A 87 8.80 -1.05 -7.75
N GLN A 88 9.29 -1.04 -6.51
CA GLN A 88 10.69 -1.25 -6.21
C GLN A 88 10.95 -2.68 -5.74
N TYR A 89 11.97 -3.29 -6.33
CA TYR A 89 12.55 -4.54 -5.87
C TYR A 89 14.05 -4.35 -5.70
N ASN A 90 14.55 -4.62 -4.50
CA ASN A 90 15.98 -4.62 -4.23
C ASN A 90 16.50 -6.06 -4.29
N CYS A 91 17.23 -6.36 -5.37
CA CYS A 91 17.82 -7.68 -5.61
C CYS A 91 18.91 -8.07 -4.63
N SER A 92 19.58 -7.10 -4.01
CA SER A 92 20.66 -7.38 -3.06
C SER A 92 20.12 -7.69 -1.67
N SER A 93 19.02 -7.03 -1.26
CA SER A 93 18.41 -7.24 0.06
C SER A 93 17.17 -8.14 0.06
N HIS A 94 16.76 -8.64 -1.13
CA HIS A 94 15.53 -9.39 -1.36
C HIS A 94 14.28 -8.67 -0.81
N SER A 95 14.33 -7.33 -0.77
CA SER A 95 13.23 -6.50 -0.31
C SER A 95 12.34 -6.10 -1.49
N THR A 96 11.04 -6.34 -1.36
CA THR A 96 10.08 -6.10 -2.43
C THR A 96 8.92 -5.29 -1.92
N ILE A 97 8.54 -4.29 -2.70
CA ILE A 97 7.23 -3.67 -2.59
C ILE A 97 6.28 -4.44 -3.50
N TYR A 98 5.30 -5.13 -2.91
CA TYR A 98 4.29 -5.90 -3.64
C TYR A 98 3.00 -5.10 -3.79
N ILE A 99 2.34 -5.25 -4.93
CA ILE A 99 0.92 -4.91 -5.08
C ILE A 99 0.13 -6.16 -4.69
N THR A 100 -0.78 -6.04 -3.72
CA THR A 100 -1.58 -7.16 -3.20
C THR A 100 -3.04 -6.95 -3.52
N SER A 101 -3.68 -7.96 -4.11
CA SER A 101 -5.11 -7.88 -4.42
C SER A 101 -5.93 -7.69 -3.15
N TRP A 102 -7.13 -7.14 -3.28
CA TRP A 102 -8.15 -7.32 -2.25
C TRP A 102 -8.55 -8.79 -2.14
N LYS A 103 -9.14 -9.13 -1.00
CA LYS A 103 -9.67 -10.47 -0.76
C LYS A 103 -10.89 -10.75 -1.63
N ASP A 104 -11.78 -9.77 -1.74
CA ASP A 104 -12.91 -9.76 -2.67
C ASP A 104 -13.38 -8.32 -2.95
N ALA A 105 -14.48 -8.16 -3.69
CA ALA A 105 -14.95 -6.85 -4.14
C ALA A 105 -15.45 -5.93 -3.00
N ASP A 106 -15.81 -6.51 -1.85
CA ASP A 106 -16.38 -5.80 -0.71
C ASP A 106 -15.44 -5.80 0.52
N ASP A 107 -14.44 -6.70 0.56
CA ASP A 107 -13.43 -6.82 1.60
C ASP A 107 -12.03 -6.37 1.09
N PRO A 108 -11.59 -5.13 1.43
CA PRO A 108 -10.29 -4.59 1.03
C PRO A 108 -9.11 -5.15 1.85
N SER A 109 -9.32 -6.17 2.68
CA SER A 109 -8.21 -6.86 3.33
C SER A 109 -7.33 -7.57 2.30
N PRO A 110 -6.04 -7.83 2.63
CA PRO A 110 -5.13 -8.50 1.72
C PRO A 110 -5.67 -9.86 1.24
N GLY A 111 -5.74 -10.01 -0.07
CA GLY A 111 -6.15 -11.23 -0.75
C GLY A 111 -5.01 -12.19 -1.03
N ASP A 112 -5.30 -13.20 -1.85
CA ASP A 112 -4.38 -14.28 -2.15
C ASP A 112 -3.40 -13.98 -3.30
N TYR A 113 -3.59 -12.91 -4.07
CA TYR A 113 -2.71 -12.60 -5.20
C TYR A 113 -1.79 -11.42 -4.90
N SER A 114 -0.53 -11.55 -5.30
CA SER A 114 0.43 -10.44 -5.28
C SER A 114 1.21 -10.33 -6.58
N LEU A 115 1.54 -9.10 -6.96
CA LEU A 115 2.37 -8.75 -8.12
C LEU A 115 3.65 -8.08 -7.62
N GLY A 116 4.76 -8.44 -8.26
CA GLY A 116 6.08 -7.89 -7.97
C GLY A 116 7.08 -8.32 -9.02
N VAL A 117 8.37 -8.20 -8.69
CA VAL A 117 9.48 -8.57 -9.56
C VAL A 117 10.03 -9.92 -9.12
N ASP A 118 10.37 -10.79 -10.09
CA ASP A 118 10.99 -12.08 -9.84
C ASP A 118 12.29 -11.91 -9.03
N PRO A 119 12.38 -12.49 -7.83
CA PRO A 119 13.53 -12.33 -6.95
C PRO A 119 14.81 -12.99 -7.47
N SER A 120 14.69 -13.95 -8.40
CA SER A 120 15.83 -14.69 -8.92
C SER A 120 16.53 -13.99 -10.08
N THR A 121 15.75 -13.35 -10.96
CA THR A 121 16.27 -12.73 -12.18
C THR A 121 16.22 -11.21 -12.14
N CYS A 122 15.32 -10.62 -11.35
CA CYS A 122 15.03 -9.19 -11.30
C CYS A 122 14.58 -8.55 -12.63
N LEU A 123 14.31 -9.36 -13.65
CA LEU A 123 14.00 -8.90 -15.01
C LEU A 123 12.54 -9.12 -15.39
N GLN A 124 11.83 -9.96 -14.64
CA GLN A 124 10.45 -10.35 -14.97
C GLN A 124 9.48 -9.89 -13.88
N CYS A 125 8.26 -9.53 -14.30
CA CYS A 125 7.15 -9.43 -13.37
C CYS A 125 6.61 -10.82 -13.06
N LEU A 126 6.32 -11.07 -11.79
CA LEU A 126 5.77 -12.33 -11.31
C LEU A 126 4.49 -12.06 -10.52
N ILE A 127 3.47 -12.87 -10.80
CA ILE A 127 2.27 -12.95 -9.97
C ILE A 127 2.38 -14.20 -9.13
N TRP A 128 2.18 -14.05 -7.83
CA TRP A 128 2.05 -15.17 -6.90
C TRP A 128 0.60 -15.38 -6.53
N TRP A 129 0.23 -16.65 -6.37
CA TRP A 129 -0.93 -17.06 -5.59
C TRP A 129 -0.41 -17.58 -4.25
N LYS A 130 -0.72 -16.84 -3.18
CA LYS A 130 -0.15 -16.96 -1.84
C LYS A 130 1.37 -16.81 -1.90
N SER A 131 2.11 -17.91 -1.87
CA SER A 131 3.58 -17.91 -1.97
C SER A 131 4.10 -18.72 -3.15
N LYS A 132 3.20 -19.13 -4.07
CA LYS A 132 3.56 -19.94 -5.23
C LYS A 132 3.50 -19.09 -6.50
N PRO A 133 4.54 -19.13 -7.37
CA PRO A 133 4.47 -18.50 -8.67
C PRO A 133 3.24 -19.00 -9.44
N TYR A 134 2.41 -18.08 -9.90
CA TYR A 134 1.20 -18.35 -10.67
C TYR A 134 1.39 -17.97 -12.14
N TRP A 135 2.03 -16.83 -12.41
CA TRP A 135 2.28 -16.34 -13.76
C TRP A 135 3.56 -15.51 -13.83
N ARG A 136 4.30 -15.58 -14.94
CA ARG A 136 5.50 -14.76 -15.23
C ARG A 136 5.31 -13.99 -16.53
N SER A 137 5.84 -12.76 -16.58
CA SER A 137 5.95 -12.01 -17.83
C SER A 137 6.94 -12.68 -18.78
N GLN A 138 6.73 -12.47 -20.08
CA GLN A 138 7.75 -12.77 -21.08
C GLN A 138 8.88 -11.74 -20.99
N VAL A 139 10.06 -12.10 -21.49
CA VAL A 139 11.22 -11.20 -21.64
C VAL A 139 11.22 -10.63 -23.05
#